data_AF-B5DM46-F1
#
_entry.id   AF-B5DM46-F1
#
_cell.length_a   1.000
_cell.length_b   1.000
_cell.length_c   1.000
_cell.angle_alpha   90.00
_cell.angle_beta   90.00
_cell.angle_gamma   90.00
#
_symmetry.space_group_name_H-M   'P 1'
#
loop_
_entity.id
_entity.type
_entity.pdbx_description
1 polymer ?
#
loop_
_entity_poly.entity_id
_entity_poly.type
_entity_poly.pdbx_seq_one_letter_code
_entity_poly.pdbx_strand_id
1 'polypeptide(L)'
;MSSFAYFEIIAHLIPPIRPTMEHVLICLNLTAEKMDAINESYISDADGYGVQVRLYIWEGSTAPTNTFPDNLVVQVNAQPCVVPETQQPIDITANLILEQSHNSNKISVKWSSGDSRIFFMSVLLVKKPSVNQMVDLIRNGRIMAAESVQKMFLLDDAVRMTPHMPTMISLKCPVGKKKIQLPCRGLNCSHFLCFDAGAYLEMNERLNTWECPVCHKGAPFEDLVIDGYFYHILNSGLLGNGDFEVLVYKDGSWCAPSSLLHKNVLPITYITTTSLTNIEDDIPHSI
;
A
#
# COMPACT_ATOMS: atom_id res chain seq x y z
N MET A 1 0.61 10.99 15.47
CA MET A 1 0.95 11.13 14.03
C MET A 1 0.23 10.04 13.26
N SER A 2 -1.00 10.25 12.81
CA SER A 2 -1.61 9.35 11.81
C SER A 2 -1.15 9.83 10.43
N SER A 3 0.09 9.51 10.09
CA SER A 3 0.67 9.88 8.81
C SER A 3 0.21 8.88 7.75
N PHE A 4 -0.90 9.14 7.09
CA PHE A 4 -1.13 8.63 5.73
C PHE A 4 -0.28 9.44 4.72
N ALA A 5 0.99 9.69 5.04
CA ALA A 5 1.83 10.74 4.47
C ALA A 5 2.88 10.18 3.50
N TYR A 6 2.45 9.41 2.50
CA TYR A 6 3.30 9.25 1.32
C TYR A 6 3.13 10.40 0.33
N PHE A 7 2.17 11.30 0.57
CA PHE A 7 2.02 12.53 -0.19
C PHE A 7 2.93 13.63 0.35
N GLU A 8 3.65 14.30 -0.55
CA GLU A 8 4.43 15.49 -0.23
C GLU A 8 3.54 16.73 -0.44
N ILE A 9 3.42 17.59 0.57
CA ILE A 9 2.63 18.83 0.45
C ILE A 9 3.44 19.84 -0.36
N ILE A 10 2.91 20.25 -1.51
CA ILE A 10 3.52 21.28 -2.37
C ILE A 10 3.07 22.67 -1.92
N ALA A 11 1.76 22.86 -1.71
CA ALA A 11 1.22 24.15 -1.34
C ALA A 11 -0.14 24.04 -0.61
N HIS A 12 -0.41 25.00 0.27
CA HIS A 12 -1.77 25.27 0.74
C HIS A 12 -2.49 26.09 -0.33
N LEU A 13 -3.50 25.50 -0.97
CA LEU A 13 -4.39 26.22 -1.88
C LEU A 13 -5.43 27.01 -1.11
N ILE A 14 -5.91 26.44 -0.01
CA ILE A 14 -6.71 27.11 1.01
C ILE A 14 -6.04 26.81 2.35
N PRO A 15 -5.59 27.84 3.10
CA PRO A 15 -4.99 27.63 4.42
C PRO A 15 -6.02 27.02 5.39
N PRO A 16 -5.58 26.46 6.52
CA PRO A 16 -6.48 25.96 7.56
C PRO A 16 -7.55 27.00 7.95
N ILE A 17 -8.82 26.63 7.78
CA ILE A 17 -9.96 27.42 8.24
C ILE A 17 -10.73 26.64 9.31
N ARG A 18 -11.36 27.37 10.23
CA ARG A 18 -12.32 26.85 11.20
C ARG A 18 -13.73 27.20 10.75
N PRO A 19 -14.52 26.26 10.21
CA PRO A 19 -15.92 26.51 9.92
C PRO A 19 -16.72 26.92 11.14
N THR A 20 -17.68 27.82 10.94
CA THR A 20 -18.66 28.24 11.96
C THR A 20 -20.06 27.68 11.72
N MET A 21 -20.29 27.09 10.55
CA MET A 21 -21.56 26.47 10.14
C MET A 21 -21.29 25.09 9.55
N GLU A 22 -22.32 24.26 9.53
CA GLU A 22 -22.31 22.88 9.02
C GLU A 22 -22.36 22.81 7.50
N HIS A 23 -22.53 23.94 6.82
CA HIS A 23 -22.41 24.07 5.38
C HIS A 23 -21.37 25.14 5.04
N VAL A 24 -20.27 24.71 4.44
CA VAL A 24 -19.16 25.56 4.00
C VAL A 24 -19.11 25.59 2.49
N LEU A 25 -18.98 26.79 1.93
CA LEU A 25 -18.77 27.03 0.50
C LEU A 25 -17.41 27.70 0.31
N ILE A 26 -16.56 27.11 -0.53
CA ILE A 26 -15.22 27.62 -0.84
C ILE A 26 -15.12 27.82 -2.35
N CYS A 27 -14.69 29.00 -2.78
CA CYS A 27 -14.29 29.25 -4.15
C CYS A 27 -12.78 29.09 -4.26
N LEU A 28 -12.33 28.03 -4.91
CA LEU A 28 -10.93 27.72 -5.16
C LEU A 28 -10.52 28.28 -6.53
N ASN A 29 -9.61 29.25 -6.53
CA ASN A 29 -9.03 29.78 -7.76
C ASN A 29 -7.63 29.21 -7.97
N LEU A 30 -7.38 28.64 -9.15
CA LEU A 30 -6.08 28.06 -9.52
C LEU A 30 -5.38 28.96 -10.53
N THR A 31 -4.05 29.10 -10.39
CA THR A 31 -3.22 29.76 -11.40
C THR A 31 -3.04 28.83 -12.61
N ALA A 32 -2.75 29.39 -13.79
CA ALA A 32 -2.47 28.59 -14.99
C ALA A 32 -1.38 27.55 -14.74
N GLU A 33 -0.26 27.97 -14.12
CA GLU A 33 0.85 27.09 -13.73
C GLU A 33 0.41 25.89 -12.87
N LYS A 34 -0.51 26.09 -11.90
CA LYS A 34 -1.01 25.00 -11.05
C LYS A 34 -1.95 24.07 -11.82
N MET A 35 -2.76 24.60 -12.74
CA MET A 35 -3.66 23.79 -13.57
C MET A 35 -2.85 22.92 -14.53
N ASP A 36 -1.86 23.50 -15.20
CA ASP A 36 -0.97 22.80 -16.10
C ASP A 36 -0.18 21.72 -15.33
N ALA A 37 0.35 22.04 -14.14
CA ALA A 37 1.01 21.06 -13.29
C ALA A 37 0.11 19.88 -12.89
N ILE A 38 -1.18 20.10 -12.61
CA ILE A 38 -2.12 19.01 -12.31
C ILE A 38 -2.39 18.17 -13.57
N ASN A 39 -2.72 18.82 -14.70
CA ASN A 39 -3.06 18.15 -15.96
C ASN A 39 -1.91 17.32 -16.53
N GLU A 40 -0.68 17.84 -16.45
CA GLU A 40 0.50 17.23 -17.07
C GLU A 40 1.26 16.29 -16.13
N SER A 41 0.95 16.29 -14.83
CA SER A 41 1.70 15.52 -13.83
C SER A 41 1.82 14.02 -14.15
N TYR A 42 0.79 13.40 -14.71
CA TYR A 42 0.80 11.97 -15.07
C TYR A 42 1.43 11.68 -16.45
N ILE A 43 1.85 12.71 -17.19
CA ILE A 43 2.40 12.59 -18.55
C ILE A 43 3.95 12.57 -18.51
N SER A 44 4.57 13.06 -17.44
CA SER A 44 6.03 13.08 -17.30
C SER A 44 6.59 11.72 -16.90
N ASP A 45 7.15 11.00 -17.88
CA ASP A 45 7.88 9.73 -17.70
C ASP A 45 9.12 9.84 -16.79
N ALA A 46 9.61 11.05 -16.51
CA ALA A 46 10.90 11.25 -15.84
C ALA A 46 10.85 11.03 -14.32
N ASP A 47 9.74 11.42 -13.67
CA ASP A 47 9.63 11.38 -12.20
C ASP A 47 8.47 10.52 -11.68
N GLY A 48 7.50 10.17 -12.54
CA GLY A 48 6.38 9.26 -12.26
C GLY A 48 5.40 9.71 -11.16
N TYR A 49 5.43 10.96 -10.70
CA TYR A 49 4.53 11.43 -9.64
C TYR A 49 3.31 12.17 -10.18
N GLY A 50 2.16 11.98 -9.55
CA GLY A 50 0.94 12.75 -9.83
C GLY A 50 0.85 14.00 -8.96
N VAL A 51 0.19 15.06 -9.42
CA VAL A 51 -0.20 16.18 -8.58
C VAL A 51 -1.69 16.09 -8.32
N GLN A 52 -2.09 16.17 -7.05
CA GLN A 52 -3.47 16.04 -6.62
C GLN A 52 -3.89 17.22 -5.74
N VAL A 53 -5.18 17.50 -5.76
CA VAL A 53 -5.80 18.43 -4.81
C VAL A 53 -6.59 17.62 -3.79
N ARG A 54 -6.25 17.79 -2.51
CA ARG A 54 -6.86 17.04 -1.41
C ARG A 54 -7.48 17.97 -0.38
N LEU A 55 -8.69 17.62 0.06
CA LEU A 55 -9.40 18.25 1.17
C LEU A 55 -9.11 17.46 2.45
N TYR A 56 -8.52 18.15 3.43
CA TYR A 56 -8.25 17.62 4.76
C TYR A 56 -9.29 18.16 5.72
N ILE A 57 -9.83 17.29 6.57
CA ILE A 57 -10.72 17.66 7.67
C ILE A 57 -10.22 16.96 8.92
N TRP A 58 -10.10 17.71 10.00
CA TRP A 58 -9.57 17.21 11.26
C TRP A 58 -10.24 17.88 12.46
N GLU A 59 -10.19 17.22 13.60
CA GLU A 59 -10.80 17.67 14.84
C GLU A 59 -9.78 18.33 15.77
N GLY A 60 -10.05 19.55 16.25
CA GLY A 60 -9.18 20.27 17.19
C GLY A 60 -8.07 21.12 16.55
N SER A 61 -7.36 21.90 17.37
CA SER A 61 -6.45 22.98 16.91
C SER A 61 -4.99 22.58 16.72
N THR A 62 -4.56 21.41 17.21
CA THR A 62 -3.20 20.88 17.06
C THR A 62 -3.22 19.68 16.13
N ALA A 63 -2.30 19.62 15.16
CA ALA A 63 -2.20 18.62 14.09
C ALA A 63 -2.80 17.26 14.44
N PRO A 64 -4.11 17.07 14.19
CA PRO A 64 -4.81 15.93 14.72
C PRO A 64 -5.03 14.93 13.61
N THR A 65 -5.34 13.72 14.04
CA THR A 65 -5.82 12.63 13.21
C THR A 65 -6.88 13.14 12.25
N ASN A 66 -6.75 12.85 10.95
CA ASN A 66 -7.82 13.13 10.00
C ASN A 66 -9.08 12.44 10.52
N THR A 67 -10.17 13.19 10.59
CA THR A 67 -11.44 12.68 11.12
C THR A 67 -12.56 13.43 10.43
N PHE A 68 -13.59 12.68 10.04
CA PHE A 68 -14.74 13.23 9.36
C PHE A 68 -15.90 13.50 10.33
N PRO A 69 -16.63 14.62 10.14
CA PRO A 69 -17.88 14.84 10.84
C PRO A 69 -18.95 13.84 10.38
N ASP A 70 -19.96 13.67 11.21
CA ASP A 70 -21.06 12.75 10.92
C ASP A 70 -21.85 13.16 9.67
N ASN A 71 -22.12 12.19 8.79
CA ASN A 71 -22.81 12.39 7.51
C ASN A 71 -22.13 13.44 6.61
N LEU A 72 -20.80 13.44 6.56
CA LEU A 72 -20.03 14.30 5.67
C LEU A 72 -20.41 14.08 4.20
N VAL A 73 -20.74 15.17 3.51
CA VAL A 73 -20.97 15.23 2.07
C VAL A 73 -20.08 16.31 1.47
N VAL A 74 -19.27 15.93 0.50
CA VAL A 74 -18.39 16.84 -0.25
C VAL A 74 -18.81 16.86 -1.71
N GLN A 75 -18.94 18.06 -2.27
CA GLN A 75 -19.22 18.27 -3.68
C GLN A 75 -18.27 19.31 -4.25
N VAL A 76 -17.81 19.11 -5.48
CA VAL A 76 -17.04 20.09 -6.24
C VAL A 76 -17.74 20.32 -7.57
N ASN A 77 -18.03 21.60 -7.87
CA ASN A 77 -18.79 22.00 -9.05
C ASN A 77 -20.13 21.27 -9.18
N ALA A 78 -20.83 21.10 -8.04
CA ALA A 78 -22.08 20.34 -7.89
C ALA A 78 -21.99 18.83 -8.16
N GLN A 79 -20.78 18.28 -8.39
CA GLN A 79 -20.55 16.84 -8.50
C GLN A 79 -20.11 16.26 -7.13
N PRO A 80 -20.70 15.15 -6.67
CA PRO A 80 -20.29 14.50 -5.42
C PRO A 80 -18.88 13.91 -5.51
N CYS A 81 -18.10 14.09 -4.44
CA CYS A 81 -16.80 13.46 -4.26
C CYS A 81 -16.95 12.18 -3.44
N VAL A 82 -16.09 11.18 -3.70
CA VAL A 82 -16.04 9.96 -2.90
C VAL A 82 -15.34 10.26 -1.58
N VAL A 83 -16.05 10.07 -0.47
CA VAL A 83 -15.50 10.22 0.88
C VAL A 83 -14.98 8.85 1.35
N PRO A 84 -13.67 8.69 1.63
CA PRO A 84 -13.11 7.40 2.02
C PRO A 84 -13.55 7.00 3.44
N GLU A 85 -13.91 5.73 3.64
CA GLU A 85 -14.26 5.21 4.97
C GLU A 85 -13.08 5.24 5.96
N THR A 86 -11.86 5.20 5.42
CA THR A 86 -10.60 5.18 6.17
C THR A 86 -10.21 6.52 6.78
N GLN A 87 -11.08 7.53 6.74
CA GLN A 87 -10.82 8.91 7.20
C GLN A 87 -9.56 9.54 6.56
N GLN A 88 -9.17 9.05 5.38
CA GLN A 88 -8.07 9.62 4.60
C GLN A 88 -8.47 10.95 3.94
N PRO A 89 -7.52 11.82 3.59
CA PRO A 89 -7.84 13.07 2.90
C PRO A 89 -8.61 12.81 1.59
N ILE A 90 -9.59 13.65 1.31
CA ILE A 90 -10.52 13.46 0.18
C ILE A 90 -9.83 13.99 -1.08
N ASP A 91 -9.59 13.11 -2.06
CA ASP A 91 -9.10 13.50 -3.37
C ASP A 91 -10.24 14.15 -4.17
N ILE A 92 -10.10 15.44 -4.46
CA ILE A 92 -11.09 16.22 -5.21
C ILE A 92 -10.63 16.51 -6.65
N THR A 93 -9.47 16.00 -7.05
CA THR A 93 -8.78 16.35 -8.31
C THR A 93 -9.68 16.09 -9.52
N ALA A 94 -10.34 14.93 -9.57
CA ALA A 94 -11.17 14.52 -10.71
C ALA A 94 -12.45 15.37 -10.90
N ASN A 95 -12.86 16.13 -9.89
CA ASN A 95 -14.05 16.99 -9.95
C ASN A 95 -13.72 18.46 -10.25
N LEU A 96 -12.43 18.82 -10.32
CA LEU A 96 -12.00 20.16 -10.67
C LEU A 96 -12.13 20.40 -12.17
N ILE A 97 -12.51 21.62 -12.53
CA ILE A 97 -12.39 22.15 -13.88
C ILE A 97 -11.01 22.82 -13.96
N LEU A 98 -10.15 22.27 -14.82
CA LEU A 98 -8.75 22.67 -14.99
C LEU A 98 -8.55 23.31 -16.37
N GLU A 99 -9.43 24.25 -16.72
CA GLU A 99 -9.37 24.99 -17.98
C GLU A 99 -8.93 26.44 -17.71
N GLN A 100 -8.00 26.97 -18.52
CA GLN A 100 -7.51 28.34 -18.35
C GLN A 100 -8.61 29.41 -18.51
N SER A 101 -9.68 29.10 -19.23
CA SER A 101 -10.90 29.92 -19.38
C SER A 101 -11.76 29.98 -18.12
N HIS A 102 -11.58 29.05 -17.18
CA HIS A 102 -12.39 28.90 -15.98
C HIS A 102 -11.51 28.90 -14.73
N ASN A 103 -11.49 30.05 -14.05
CA ASN A 103 -10.55 30.28 -12.95
C ASN A 103 -11.11 29.93 -11.57
N SER A 104 -12.31 29.34 -11.44
CA SER A 104 -12.94 29.16 -10.13
C SER A 104 -13.68 27.82 -9.99
N ASN A 105 -13.25 27.03 -9.01
CA ASN A 105 -13.89 25.78 -8.62
C ASN A 105 -14.68 25.97 -7.34
N LYS A 106 -15.95 25.54 -7.31
CA LYS A 106 -16.83 25.68 -6.14
C LYS A 106 -16.84 24.39 -5.32
N ILE A 107 -16.29 24.43 -4.12
CA ILE A 107 -16.27 23.31 -3.17
C ILE A 107 -17.37 23.54 -2.13
N SER A 108 -18.25 22.55 -1.96
CA SER A 108 -19.30 22.55 -0.94
C SER A 108 -19.05 21.39 0.02
N VAL A 109 -18.92 21.70 1.31
CA VAL A 109 -18.72 20.72 2.38
C VAL A 109 -19.89 20.84 3.34
N LYS A 110 -20.60 19.73 3.59
CA LYS A 110 -21.79 19.66 4.45
C LYS A 110 -21.68 18.50 5.43
N TRP A 111 -22.17 18.68 6.66
CA TRP A 111 -22.31 17.59 7.63
C TRP A 111 -23.53 17.79 8.53
N SER A 112 -23.77 16.83 9.43
CA SER A 112 -24.92 16.87 10.35
C SER A 112 -24.74 17.89 11.48
N SER A 113 -25.80 18.63 11.82
CA SER A 113 -25.83 19.56 12.95
C SER A 113 -25.85 18.90 14.33
N GLY A 114 -25.95 17.56 14.39
CA GLY A 114 -25.83 16.81 15.64
C GLY A 114 -24.39 16.68 16.15
N ASP A 115 -23.38 16.97 15.31
CA ASP A 115 -21.97 16.82 15.66
C ASP A 115 -21.44 18.09 16.33
N SER A 116 -21.21 18.04 17.65
CA SER A 116 -20.75 19.18 18.43
C SER A 116 -19.24 19.41 18.40
N ARG A 117 -18.49 18.60 17.64
CA ARG A 117 -17.02 18.68 17.58
C ARG A 117 -16.57 19.90 16.78
N ILE A 118 -15.35 20.37 17.05
CA ILE A 118 -14.76 21.51 16.34
C ILE A 118 -13.86 20.99 15.24
N PHE A 119 -14.26 21.25 14.00
CA PHE A 119 -13.50 20.86 12.82
C PHE A 119 -12.68 22.02 12.27
N PHE A 120 -11.61 21.64 11.59
CA PHE A 120 -10.83 22.49 10.73
C PHE A 120 -10.69 21.81 9.38
N MET A 121 -10.52 22.61 8.33
CA MET A 121 -10.28 22.08 7.00
C MET A 121 -9.26 22.90 6.23
N SER A 122 -8.57 22.25 5.29
CA SER A 122 -7.68 22.91 4.35
C SER A 122 -7.70 22.19 3.01
N VAL A 123 -7.35 22.92 1.94
CA VAL A 123 -7.22 22.36 0.59
C VAL A 123 -5.75 22.43 0.22
N LEU A 124 -5.16 21.28 -0.05
CA LEU A 124 -3.72 21.15 -0.32
C LEU A 124 -3.50 20.70 -1.76
N LEU A 125 -2.48 21.27 -2.39
CA LEU A 125 -1.83 20.71 -3.57
C LEU A 125 -0.74 19.76 -3.08
N VAL A 126 -0.83 18.49 -3.48
CA VAL A 126 0.08 17.45 -3.03
C VAL A 126 0.70 16.70 -4.19
N LYS A 127 1.91 16.20 -3.99
CA LYS A 127 2.59 15.26 -4.86
C LYS A 127 2.26 13.84 -4.43
N LYS A 128 1.69 13.04 -5.32
CA LYS A 128 1.44 11.61 -5.18
C LYS A 128 2.64 10.83 -5.76
N PRO A 129 3.29 9.96 -4.99
CA PRO A 129 4.38 9.13 -5.48
C PRO A 129 3.90 8.13 -6.53
N SER A 130 4.82 7.77 -7.43
CA SER A 130 4.65 6.70 -8.40
C SER A 130 4.48 5.33 -7.73
N VAL A 131 3.95 4.35 -8.45
CA VAL A 131 3.94 2.95 -7.96
C VAL A 131 5.35 2.48 -7.60
N ASN A 132 6.36 2.81 -8.42
CA ASN A 132 7.75 2.44 -8.13
C ASN A 132 8.28 3.10 -6.85
N GLN A 133 8.00 4.39 -6.65
CA GLN A 133 8.37 5.09 -5.42
C GLN A 133 7.66 4.48 -4.19
N MET A 134 6.38 4.11 -4.32
CA MET A 134 5.65 3.41 -3.26
C MET A 134 6.23 2.01 -2.99
N VAL A 135 6.65 1.28 -4.02
CA VAL A 135 7.37 0.00 -3.88
C VAL A 135 8.69 0.20 -3.14
N ASP A 136 9.44 1.26 -3.44
CA ASP A 136 10.69 1.58 -2.75
C ASP A 136 10.47 1.95 -1.28
N LEU A 137 9.37 2.64 -0.95
CA LEU A 137 8.98 2.89 0.43
C LEU A 137 8.70 1.59 1.19
N ILE A 138 8.01 0.63 0.57
CA ILE A 138 7.78 -0.70 1.17
C ILE A 138 9.10 -1.44 1.32
N ARG A 139 9.97 -1.41 0.30
CA ARG A 139 11.28 -2.08 0.27
C ARG A 139 12.18 -1.60 1.40
N ASN A 140 12.14 -0.31 1.72
CA ASN A 140 12.91 0.31 2.81
C ASN A 140 12.12 0.38 4.12
N GLY A 141 10.94 -0.24 4.16
CA GLY A 141 10.01 -0.20 5.27
C GLY A 141 10.18 -1.37 6.25
N ARG A 142 9.04 -1.81 6.79
CA ARG A 142 8.99 -2.88 7.80
C ARG A 142 9.05 -4.25 7.15
N ILE A 143 9.68 -5.19 7.84
CA ILE A 143 9.80 -6.60 7.44
C ILE A 143 9.12 -7.46 8.50
N MET A 144 8.24 -8.36 8.07
CA MET A 144 7.76 -9.44 8.92
C MET A 144 8.81 -10.55 8.97
N ALA A 145 9.26 -10.87 10.18
CA ALA A 145 10.25 -11.90 10.43
C ALA A 145 9.89 -13.25 9.79
N ALA A 146 10.88 -13.95 9.24
CA ALA A 146 10.67 -15.22 8.55
C ALA A 146 10.02 -16.27 9.47
N GLU A 147 10.41 -16.30 10.74
CA GLU A 147 9.88 -17.19 11.77
C GLU A 147 8.40 -16.91 12.04
N SER A 148 7.96 -15.66 11.94
CA SER A 148 6.54 -15.29 12.07
C SER A 148 5.73 -15.85 10.90
N VAL A 149 6.27 -15.80 9.69
CA VAL A 149 5.62 -16.35 8.49
C VAL A 149 5.62 -17.89 8.53
N GLN A 150 6.71 -18.52 8.93
CA GLN A 150 6.79 -19.97 9.14
C GLN A 150 5.78 -20.47 10.18
N LYS A 151 5.53 -19.71 11.27
CA LYS A 151 4.46 -20.04 12.21
C LYS A 151 3.08 -20.06 11.54
N MET A 152 2.81 -19.17 10.59
CA MET A 152 1.55 -19.18 9.84
C MET A 152 1.41 -20.44 8.96
N PHE A 153 2.52 -20.94 8.41
CA PHE A 153 2.54 -22.22 7.71
C PHE A 153 2.17 -23.39 8.62
N LEU A 154 2.69 -23.42 9.85
CA LEU A 154 2.41 -24.46 10.85
C LEU A 154 0.96 -24.47 11.34
N LEU A 155 0.26 -23.34 11.21
CA LEU A 155 -1.15 -23.21 11.55
C LEU A 155 -2.08 -23.68 10.43
N ASP A 156 -1.55 -23.94 9.23
CA ASP A 156 -2.34 -24.45 8.10
C ASP A 156 -2.76 -25.92 8.34
N ASP A 157 -4.07 -26.19 8.23
CA ASP A 157 -4.63 -27.50 8.53
C ASP A 157 -4.10 -28.61 7.61
N ALA A 158 -3.84 -28.30 6.33
CA ALA A 158 -3.30 -29.29 5.39
C ALA A 158 -1.89 -29.73 5.82
N VAL A 159 -1.06 -28.78 6.24
CA VAL A 159 0.30 -29.04 6.74
C VAL A 159 0.26 -29.87 8.03
N ARG A 160 -0.71 -29.63 8.90
CA ARG A 160 -0.88 -30.40 10.14
C ARG A 160 -1.27 -31.85 9.89
N MET A 161 -2.06 -32.11 8.84
CA MET A 161 -2.52 -33.46 8.49
C MET A 161 -1.44 -34.32 7.81
N THR A 162 -0.47 -33.71 7.12
CA THR A 162 0.62 -34.44 6.43
C THR A 162 2.02 -33.97 6.88
N PRO A 163 2.39 -34.15 8.15
CA PRO A 163 3.59 -33.54 8.73
C PRO A 163 4.93 -34.07 8.19
N HIS A 164 4.90 -35.19 7.47
CA HIS A 164 6.09 -35.84 6.91
C HIS A 164 6.29 -35.57 5.41
N MET A 165 5.37 -34.83 4.78
CA MET A 165 5.44 -34.51 3.35
C MET A 165 5.65 -33.00 3.16
N PRO A 166 6.54 -32.58 2.24
CA PRO A 166 6.62 -31.17 1.88
C PRO A 166 5.34 -30.73 1.17
N THR A 167 4.98 -29.46 1.36
CA THR A 167 3.88 -28.81 0.64
C THR A 167 4.46 -28.04 -0.54
N MET A 168 3.86 -28.21 -1.72
CA MET A 168 4.22 -27.43 -2.90
C MET A 168 3.53 -26.06 -2.84
N ILE A 169 4.34 -25.01 -2.87
CA ILE A 169 3.90 -23.62 -2.69
C ILE A 169 4.22 -22.83 -3.95
N SER A 170 3.24 -22.11 -4.48
CA SER A 170 3.44 -21.24 -5.63
C SER A 170 4.10 -19.91 -5.24
N LEU A 171 5.06 -19.48 -6.06
CA LEU A 171 5.69 -18.15 -6.04
C LEU A 171 5.01 -17.19 -7.03
N LYS A 172 3.86 -17.56 -7.61
CA LYS A 172 3.07 -16.67 -8.47
C LYS A 172 2.20 -15.76 -7.63
N CYS A 173 2.23 -14.47 -7.93
CA CYS A 173 1.40 -13.47 -7.28
C CYS A 173 -0.09 -13.74 -7.58
N PRO A 174 -0.97 -13.76 -6.58
CA PRO A 174 -2.41 -13.97 -6.77
C PRO A 174 -3.07 -12.83 -7.57
N VAL A 175 -2.48 -11.62 -7.56
CA VAL A 175 -2.96 -10.46 -8.31
C VAL A 175 -2.35 -10.43 -9.70
N GLY A 176 -1.03 -10.25 -9.79
CA GLY A 176 -0.33 -10.04 -11.06
C GLY A 176 -0.16 -11.29 -11.93
N LYS A 177 -0.44 -12.50 -11.39
CA LYS A 177 -0.28 -13.80 -12.06
C LYS A 177 1.13 -14.09 -12.60
N LYS A 178 2.12 -13.29 -12.20
CA LYS A 178 3.55 -13.41 -12.51
C LYS A 178 4.32 -13.82 -11.25
N LYS A 179 5.59 -14.22 -11.42
CA LYS A 179 6.48 -14.52 -10.28
C LYS A 179 6.65 -13.27 -9.42
N ILE A 180 6.45 -13.43 -8.12
CA ILE A 180 6.61 -12.34 -7.13
C ILE A 180 8.04 -11.80 -7.21
N GLN A 181 8.18 -10.48 -7.26
CA GLN A 181 9.46 -9.77 -7.26
C GLN A 181 9.75 -9.19 -5.88
N LEU A 182 8.78 -8.50 -5.29
CA LEU A 182 8.87 -8.01 -3.90
C LEU A 182 7.72 -8.63 -3.08
N PRO A 183 8.01 -9.66 -2.27
CA PRO A 183 6.98 -10.36 -1.51
C PRO A 183 6.49 -9.47 -0.36
N CYS A 184 5.17 -9.27 -0.33
CA CYS A 184 4.49 -8.33 0.53
C CYS A 184 3.23 -8.96 1.12
N ARG A 185 2.85 -8.50 2.31
CA ARG A 185 1.62 -8.87 3.01
C ARG A 185 1.15 -7.70 3.87
N GLY A 186 -0.12 -7.73 4.29
CA GLY A 186 -0.60 -6.84 5.33
C GLY A 186 -0.14 -7.31 6.72
N LEU A 187 0.13 -6.39 7.63
CA LEU A 187 0.61 -6.67 8.98
C LEU A 187 -0.31 -7.61 9.77
N ASN A 188 -1.63 -7.50 9.55
CA ASN A 188 -2.66 -8.28 10.24
C ASN A 188 -3.06 -9.57 9.49
N CYS A 189 -2.32 -9.93 8.43
CA CYS A 189 -2.57 -11.18 7.70
C CYS A 189 -2.08 -12.38 8.50
N SER A 190 -2.92 -13.42 8.56
CA SER A 190 -2.64 -14.67 9.30
C SER A 190 -2.49 -15.89 8.37
N HIS A 191 -2.42 -15.67 7.06
CA HIS A 191 -2.22 -16.72 6.06
C HIS A 191 -0.75 -16.85 5.68
N PHE A 192 -0.36 -18.02 5.18
CA PHE A 192 1.02 -18.28 4.82
C PHE A 192 1.47 -17.62 3.51
N LEU A 193 0.61 -17.53 2.49
CA LEU A 193 0.98 -16.99 1.18
C LEU A 193 1.21 -15.48 1.22
N CYS A 194 2.00 -14.94 0.30
CA CYS A 194 2.18 -13.50 0.12
C CYS A 194 1.73 -13.06 -1.28
N PHE A 195 1.85 -11.76 -1.57
CA PHE A 195 1.57 -11.19 -2.88
C PHE A 195 2.70 -10.23 -3.30
N ASP A 196 2.75 -9.88 -4.57
CA ASP A 196 3.73 -8.91 -5.08
C ASP A 196 3.30 -7.47 -4.75
N ALA A 197 4.21 -6.69 -4.16
CA ALA A 197 3.95 -5.31 -3.76
C ALA A 197 3.55 -4.42 -4.95
N GLY A 198 4.26 -4.51 -6.06
CA GLY A 198 4.01 -3.68 -7.25
C GLY A 198 2.64 -3.98 -7.84
N ALA A 199 2.35 -5.26 -8.08
CA ALA A 199 1.04 -5.69 -8.60
C ALA A 199 -0.11 -5.29 -7.67
N TYR A 200 0.09 -5.35 -6.35
CA TYR A 200 -0.92 -4.92 -5.37
C TYR A 200 -1.17 -3.40 -5.42
N LEU A 201 -0.12 -2.60 -5.54
CA LEU A 201 -0.24 -1.13 -5.65
C LEU A 201 -0.90 -0.71 -6.96
N GLU A 202 -0.55 -1.32 -8.10
CA GLU A 202 -1.20 -1.08 -9.39
C GLU A 202 -2.70 -1.44 -9.37
N MET A 203 -3.07 -2.51 -8.65
CA MET A 203 -4.47 -2.89 -8.47
C MET A 203 -5.21 -1.81 -7.66
N ASN A 204 -4.62 -1.36 -6.55
CA ASN A 204 -5.24 -0.37 -5.67
C ASN A 204 -5.29 1.04 -6.26
N GLU A 205 -4.42 1.37 -7.21
CA GLU A 205 -4.55 2.60 -7.98
C GLU A 205 -5.85 2.64 -8.79
N ARG A 206 -6.35 1.48 -9.24
CA ARG A 206 -7.59 1.40 -10.04
C ARG A 206 -8.83 1.14 -9.19
N LEU A 207 -8.72 0.25 -8.19
CA LEU A 207 -9.86 -0.23 -7.42
C LEU A 207 -10.03 0.49 -6.08
N ASN A 208 -8.95 1.03 -5.51
CA ASN A 208 -8.92 1.72 -4.23
C ASN A 208 -9.61 0.95 -3.07
N THR A 209 -9.50 -0.37 -3.04
CA THR A 209 -10.15 -1.22 -2.02
C THR A 209 -9.28 -1.44 -0.78
N TRP A 210 -7.96 -1.45 -0.95
CA TRP A 210 -6.96 -1.72 0.10
C TRP A 210 -7.24 -3.03 0.86
N GLU A 211 -7.66 -4.05 0.12
CA GLU A 211 -8.04 -5.35 0.65
C GLU A 211 -7.03 -6.42 0.22
N CYS A 212 -6.58 -7.24 1.18
CA CYS A 212 -5.63 -8.33 0.93
C CYS A 212 -6.20 -9.34 -0.09
N PRO A 213 -5.50 -9.62 -1.21
CA PRO A 213 -6.00 -10.50 -2.26
C PRO A 213 -6.01 -11.98 -1.90
N VAL A 214 -5.53 -12.35 -0.71
CA VAL A 214 -5.49 -13.73 -0.22
C VAL A 214 -6.56 -14.00 0.83
N CYS A 215 -6.76 -13.07 1.79
CA CYS A 215 -7.68 -13.28 2.91
C CYS A 215 -8.80 -12.24 3.03
N HIS A 216 -8.87 -11.28 2.11
CA HIS A 216 -9.92 -10.26 2.05
C HIS A 216 -10.02 -9.34 3.28
N LYS A 217 -8.98 -9.32 4.13
CA LYS A 217 -8.87 -8.36 5.25
C LYS A 217 -8.26 -7.05 4.77
N GLY A 218 -8.54 -5.95 5.48
CA GLY A 218 -7.90 -4.66 5.24
C GLY A 218 -6.37 -4.76 5.29
N ALA A 219 -5.72 -4.25 4.24
CA ALA A 219 -4.28 -4.14 4.09
C ALA A 219 -3.93 -2.76 3.47
N PRO A 220 -4.19 -1.67 4.22
CA PRO A 220 -3.86 -0.33 3.76
C PRO A 220 -2.34 -0.16 3.62
N PHE A 221 -1.91 0.83 2.85
CA PHE A 221 -0.50 1.03 2.49
C PHE A 221 0.43 1.00 3.70
N GLU A 222 0.06 1.69 4.77
CA GLU A 222 0.85 1.79 5.99
C GLU A 222 1.05 0.44 6.67
N ASP A 223 0.12 -0.50 6.53
CA ASP A 223 0.18 -1.85 7.09
C ASP A 223 0.92 -2.85 6.19
N LEU A 224 1.34 -2.43 5.00
CA LEU A 224 2.14 -3.30 4.12
C LEU A 224 3.53 -3.50 4.70
N VAL A 225 3.96 -4.76 4.71
CA VAL A 225 5.27 -5.19 5.17
C VAL A 225 5.88 -6.19 4.20
N ILE A 226 7.21 -6.21 4.11
CA ILE A 226 7.92 -7.25 3.37
C ILE A 226 7.74 -8.58 4.09
N ASP A 227 7.42 -9.63 3.35
CA ASP A 227 7.44 -10.99 3.86
C ASP A 227 8.88 -11.50 3.90
N GLY A 228 9.48 -11.59 5.09
CA GLY A 228 10.87 -12.00 5.23
C GLY A 228 11.13 -13.41 4.70
N TYR A 229 10.22 -14.37 4.94
CA TYR A 229 10.43 -15.77 4.54
C TYR A 229 10.46 -15.92 3.01
N PHE A 230 9.46 -15.37 2.32
CA PHE A 230 9.42 -15.39 0.85
C PHE A 230 10.53 -14.52 0.26
N TYR A 231 10.93 -13.44 0.93
CA TYR A 231 12.06 -12.61 0.49
C TYR A 231 13.36 -13.43 0.48
N HIS A 232 13.66 -14.18 1.54
CA HIS A 232 14.81 -15.07 1.59
C HIS A 232 14.75 -16.14 0.50
N ILE A 233 13.59 -16.78 0.27
CA ILE A 233 13.42 -17.76 -0.82
C ILE A 233 13.76 -17.14 -2.17
N LEU A 234 13.13 -16.01 -2.51
CA LEU A 234 13.27 -15.37 -3.82
C LEU A 234 14.67 -14.81 -4.08
N ASN A 235 15.40 -14.41 -3.03
CA ASN A 235 16.74 -13.82 -3.12
C ASN A 235 17.88 -14.79 -2.78
N SER A 236 17.58 -16.08 -2.58
CA SER A 236 18.58 -17.10 -2.23
C SER A 236 19.61 -17.42 -3.33
N GLY A 237 19.34 -17.03 -4.57
CA GLY A 237 20.14 -17.42 -5.74
C GLY A 237 19.95 -18.88 -6.20
N LEU A 238 19.10 -19.66 -5.52
CA LEU A 238 18.88 -21.08 -5.79
C LEU A 238 17.68 -21.37 -6.71
N LEU A 239 16.94 -20.33 -7.08
CA LEU A 239 15.80 -20.41 -7.99
C LEU A 239 16.18 -19.85 -9.37
N GLY A 240 15.90 -20.61 -10.42
CA GLY A 240 15.96 -20.13 -11.79
C GLY A 240 14.78 -19.24 -12.17
N ASN A 241 14.89 -18.58 -13.33
CA ASN A 241 13.82 -17.74 -13.88
C ASN A 241 12.51 -18.52 -14.12
N GLY A 242 12.61 -19.81 -14.43
CA GLY A 242 11.46 -20.69 -14.67
C GLY A 242 10.87 -21.34 -13.42
N ASP A 243 11.48 -21.16 -12.25
CA ASP A 243 10.99 -21.77 -11.02
C ASP A 243 9.87 -20.92 -10.41
N PHE A 244 8.63 -21.41 -10.48
CA PHE A 244 7.44 -20.75 -9.93
C PHE A 244 6.90 -21.44 -8.68
N GLU A 245 7.56 -22.48 -8.20
CA GLU A 245 7.10 -23.31 -7.11
C GLU A 245 8.28 -23.74 -6.25
N VAL A 246 8.04 -23.94 -4.95
CA VAL A 246 8.99 -24.48 -3.98
C VAL A 246 8.31 -25.54 -3.14
N LEU A 247 9.11 -26.47 -2.61
CA LEU A 247 8.66 -27.44 -1.63
C LEU A 247 9.03 -26.92 -0.25
N VAL A 248 8.04 -26.74 0.62
CA VAL A 248 8.23 -26.26 1.99
C VAL A 248 7.89 -27.38 2.97
N TYR A 249 8.82 -27.66 3.88
CA TYR A 249 8.69 -28.68 4.91
C TYR A 249 8.12 -28.07 6.20
N LYS A 250 7.61 -28.95 7.07
CA LYS A 250 6.98 -28.54 8.33
C LYS A 250 7.91 -27.71 9.24
N ASP A 251 9.21 -27.98 9.22
CA ASP A 251 10.19 -27.21 9.99
C ASP A 251 10.51 -25.83 9.37
N GLY A 252 9.89 -25.49 8.24
CA GLY A 252 10.13 -24.25 7.51
C GLY A 252 11.35 -24.29 6.58
N SER A 253 12.03 -25.43 6.46
CA SER A 253 13.02 -25.64 5.40
C SER A 253 12.34 -25.71 4.04
N TRP A 254 13.09 -25.42 2.97
CA TRP A 254 12.55 -25.46 1.62
C TRP A 254 13.58 -25.91 0.58
N CYS A 255 13.10 -26.33 -0.58
CA CYS A 255 13.94 -26.58 -1.75
C CYS A 255 13.20 -26.29 -3.07
N ALA A 256 13.97 -26.05 -4.14
CA ALA A 256 13.42 -25.97 -5.50
C ALA A 256 13.02 -27.38 -5.99
N PRO A 257 11.89 -27.57 -6.68
CA PRO A 257 11.49 -28.89 -7.19
C PRO A 257 12.56 -29.55 -8.09
N SER A 258 13.28 -28.73 -8.86
CA SER A 258 14.39 -29.14 -9.73
C SER A 258 15.56 -29.77 -8.95
N SER A 259 15.80 -29.36 -7.70
CA SER A 259 16.87 -29.90 -6.86
C SER A 259 16.66 -31.36 -6.47
N LEU A 260 15.41 -31.86 -6.45
CA LEU A 260 15.11 -33.26 -6.16
C LEU A 260 15.55 -34.22 -7.27
N LEU A 261 15.79 -33.72 -8.49
CA LEU A 261 16.27 -34.52 -9.62
C LEU A 261 17.77 -34.83 -9.50
N HIS A 262 18.52 -34.02 -8.74
CA HIS A 262 19.93 -34.22 -8.44
C HIS A 262 20.06 -34.80 -7.03
N LYS A 263 20.23 -36.12 -6.91
CA LYS A 263 20.17 -36.93 -5.67
C LYS A 263 21.09 -36.51 -4.49
N ASN A 264 21.79 -35.39 -4.55
CA ASN A 264 22.77 -34.93 -3.56
C ASN A 264 22.50 -33.51 -3.00
N VAL A 265 21.34 -32.90 -3.24
CA VAL A 265 21.00 -31.57 -2.67
C VAL A 265 20.05 -31.75 -1.49
N LEU A 266 20.56 -31.51 -0.27
CA LEU A 266 19.73 -31.48 0.93
C LEU A 266 18.83 -30.24 0.92
N PRO A 267 17.61 -30.31 1.50
CA PRO A 267 16.79 -29.13 1.75
C PRO A 267 17.61 -28.05 2.48
N ILE A 268 17.44 -26.79 2.11
CA ILE A 268 18.16 -25.68 2.76
C ILE A 268 17.62 -25.59 4.18
N THR A 269 18.48 -25.90 5.14
CA THR A 269 18.15 -25.88 6.55
C THR A 269 18.64 -24.56 7.12
N TYR A 270 17.71 -23.83 7.75
CA TYR A 270 17.89 -22.60 8.52
C TYR A 270 17.90 -21.28 7.72
N ILE A 271 16.74 -20.61 7.70
CA ILE A 271 16.65 -19.15 7.65
C ILE A 271 16.62 -18.72 9.11
N THR A 272 17.78 -18.48 9.71
CA THR A 272 17.90 -18.29 11.17
C THR A 272 17.78 -16.86 11.65
N THR A 273 17.81 -15.88 10.75
CA THR A 273 17.91 -14.49 11.19
C THR A 273 17.22 -13.50 10.28
N THR A 274 16.41 -12.66 10.90
CA THR A 274 15.70 -11.47 10.37
C THR A 274 16.59 -10.39 9.73
N SER A 275 17.89 -10.64 9.51
CA SER A 275 18.80 -9.63 8.97
C SER A 275 18.98 -9.80 7.46
N LEU A 276 18.51 -8.80 6.70
CA LEU A 276 18.77 -8.68 5.26
C LEU A 276 20.27 -8.57 4.90
N THR A 277 21.15 -8.39 5.89
CA THR A 277 22.59 -8.14 5.67
C THR A 277 23.44 -9.41 5.59
N ASN A 278 22.90 -10.58 5.98
CA ASN A 278 23.70 -11.81 6.13
C ASN A 278 23.09 -12.98 5.35
N ILE A 279 22.65 -12.74 4.10
CA ILE A 279 22.17 -13.80 3.20
C ILE A 279 23.30 -14.82 2.91
N GLU A 280 24.56 -14.40 2.97
CA GLU A 280 25.73 -15.27 2.71
C GLU A 280 25.99 -16.31 3.80
N ASP A 281 25.58 -16.06 5.05
CA ASP A 281 25.78 -16.99 6.18
C ASP A 281 24.74 -18.13 6.20
N ASP A 282 23.63 -17.97 5.48
CA ASP A 282 22.48 -18.90 5.45
C ASP A 282 22.52 -19.89 4.26
N ILE A 283 23.56 -19.84 3.42
CA ILE A 283 23.77 -20.79 2.32
C ILE A 283 24.68 -21.92 2.82
N PRO A 284 24.27 -23.21 2.79
CA PRO A 284 25.17 -24.29 3.17
C PRO A 284 26.40 -24.27 2.26
N HIS A 285 27.57 -24.01 2.83
CA HIS A 285 28.83 -24.18 2.13
C HIS A 285 28.89 -25.61 1.62
N SER A 286 28.93 -25.76 0.30
CA SER A 286 29.13 -27.04 -0.37
C SER A 286 30.39 -27.71 0.19
N ILE A 287 30.23 -28.91 0.77
CA ILE A 287 31.34 -29.85 1.03
C ILE A 287 31.66 -30.57 -0.28
#